data_AF-A0A285JY24-F1
#
_entry.id   AF-A0A285JY24-F1
#
_cell.length_a   1.000
_cell.length_b   1.000
_cell.length_c   1.000
_cell.angle_alpha   90.00
_cell.angle_beta   90.00
_cell.angle_gamma   90.00
#
_symmetry.space_group_name_H-M   'P 1'
#
loop_
_entity.id
_entity.type
_entity.pdbx_description
1 polymer ?
#
loop_
_entity_poly.entity_id
_entity_poly.type
_entity_poly.pdbx_seq_one_letter_code
_entity_poly.pdbx_strand_id
1 'polypeptide(L)'
;MATGEAPVLEALIDINAVALARTELAPGTLLLARIAALAAVDAPPASYLLHIGPAVESGLQLTDVQDVLVAIAPIVGAPRVLKAATAITEALGFAVAVTEAALAEAAAEASAGA
;
A
#
# COMPACT_ATOMS: atom_id res chain seq x y z
N MET A 1 26.13 12.68 8.00
CA MET A 1 24.82 13.08 7.44
C MET A 1 24.42 12.06 6.39
N ALA A 2 23.13 11.82 6.18
CA ALA A 2 22.65 10.97 5.09
C ALA A 2 22.95 11.61 3.72
N THR A 3 23.09 10.80 2.68
CA THR A 3 23.53 11.20 1.33
C THR A 3 22.49 10.80 0.29
N GLY A 4 22.39 11.52 -0.83
CA GLY A 4 21.41 11.28 -1.90
C GLY A 4 20.57 12.52 -2.19
N GLU A 5 19.76 12.47 -3.25
CA GLU A 5 18.80 13.53 -3.60
C GLU A 5 17.54 13.42 -2.71
N ALA A 6 17.12 12.19 -2.45
CA ALA A 6 16.04 11.85 -1.53
C ALA A 6 16.53 10.77 -0.55
N PRO A 7 17.46 11.10 0.38
CA PRO A 7 18.22 10.12 1.14
C PRO A 7 17.36 9.09 1.91
N VAL A 8 16.20 9.49 2.40
CA VAL A 8 15.26 8.59 3.10
C VAL A 8 14.55 7.67 2.12
N LEU A 9 14.07 8.19 0.99
CA LEU A 9 13.35 7.41 0.00
C LEU A 9 14.27 6.42 -0.70
N GLU A 10 15.47 6.86 -1.08
CA GLU A 10 16.50 6.00 -1.69
C GLU A 10 16.83 4.82 -0.77
N ALA A 11 17.10 5.06 0.51
CA ALA A 11 17.37 4.00 1.47
C ALA A 11 16.19 3.02 1.63
N LEU A 12 14.95 3.51 1.65
CA LEU A 12 13.77 2.67 1.75
C LEU A 12 13.52 1.84 0.48
N ILE A 13 13.81 2.40 -0.70
CA ILE A 13 13.77 1.68 -1.98
C ILE A 13 14.80 0.55 -1.98
N ASP A 14 16.04 0.85 -1.59
CA ASP A 14 17.12 -0.14 -1.56
C ASP A 14 16.82 -1.31 -0.64
N ILE A 15 16.33 -1.03 0.58
CA ILE A 15 15.95 -2.09 1.53
C ILE A 15 14.83 -2.96 0.96
N ASN A 16 13.84 -2.37 0.30
CA ASN A 16 12.77 -3.14 -0.34
C ASN A 16 13.29 -3.97 -1.52
N ALA A 17 14.12 -3.39 -2.40
CA ALA A 17 14.70 -4.08 -3.55
C ALA A 17 15.50 -5.32 -3.11
N VAL A 18 16.32 -5.18 -2.06
CA VAL A 18 17.06 -6.29 -1.47
C VAL A 18 16.12 -7.37 -0.93
N ALA A 19 15.06 -7.00 -0.22
CA ALA A 19 14.09 -7.97 0.31
C ALA A 19 13.35 -8.72 -0.81
N LEU A 20 12.93 -8.02 -1.87
CA LEU A 20 12.27 -8.59 -3.03
C LEU A 20 13.17 -9.58 -3.79
N ALA A 21 14.46 -9.26 -3.94
CA ALA A 21 15.43 -10.15 -4.62
C ALA A 21 15.77 -11.42 -3.81
N ARG A 22 15.33 -11.53 -2.56
CA ARG A 22 15.68 -12.61 -1.62
C ARG A 22 14.49 -13.50 -1.23
N THR A 23 13.31 -13.25 -1.78
CA THR A 23 12.10 -14.02 -1.49
C THR A 23 11.54 -14.66 -2.75
N GLU A 24 11.01 -15.87 -2.62
CA GLU A 24 10.37 -16.61 -3.71
C GLU A 24 8.84 -16.69 -3.51
N LEU A 25 8.29 -15.90 -2.58
CA LEU A 25 6.84 -15.83 -2.39
C LEU A 25 6.16 -15.35 -3.66
N ALA A 26 5.02 -15.96 -3.99
CA ALA A 26 4.16 -15.45 -5.04
C ALA A 26 3.77 -13.98 -4.75
N PRO A 27 3.63 -13.11 -5.77
CA PRO A 27 3.42 -11.67 -5.57
C PRO A 27 2.27 -11.34 -4.61
N GLY A 28 1.13 -12.01 -4.77
CA GLY A 28 -0.02 -11.82 -3.86
C GLY A 28 0.30 -12.21 -2.41
N THR A 29 0.96 -13.35 -2.21
CA THR A 29 1.38 -13.79 -0.86
C THR A 29 2.37 -12.83 -0.22
N LEU A 30 3.34 -12.31 -0.99
CA LEU A 30 4.29 -11.31 -0.51
C LEU A 30 3.57 -10.04 -0.05
N LEU A 31 2.58 -9.57 -0.81
CA LEU A 31 1.83 -8.37 -0.48
C LEU A 31 0.96 -8.56 0.75
N LEU A 32 0.23 -9.68 0.87
CA LEU A 32 -0.54 -10.00 2.07
C LEU A 32 0.34 -10.07 3.32
N ALA A 33 1.55 -10.64 3.22
CA ALA A 33 2.52 -10.68 4.31
C ALA A 33 2.96 -9.26 4.73
N ARG A 34 3.20 -8.37 3.77
CA ARG A 34 3.56 -6.97 4.04
C ARG A 34 2.41 -6.20 4.70
N ILE A 35 1.17 -6.38 4.21
CA ILE A 35 -0.03 -5.78 4.80
C ILE A 35 -0.23 -6.26 6.24
N ALA A 36 -0.09 -7.56 6.49
CA ALA A 36 -0.16 -8.12 7.83
C ALA A 36 0.90 -7.53 8.78
N ALA A 37 2.13 -7.34 8.28
CA ALA A 37 3.19 -6.69 9.05
C ALA A 37 2.88 -5.21 9.36
N LEU A 38 2.34 -4.46 8.40
CA LEU A 38 1.91 -3.07 8.63
C LEU A 38 0.81 -2.98 9.70
N ALA A 39 -0.16 -3.90 9.66
CA ALA A 39 -1.21 -3.98 10.67
C ALA A 39 -0.62 -4.31 12.06
N ALA A 40 0.36 -5.21 12.13
CA ALA A 40 1.01 -5.59 13.39
C ALA A 40 1.78 -4.43 14.04
N VAL A 41 2.40 -3.55 13.23
CA VAL A 41 3.20 -2.42 13.72
C VAL A 41 2.42 -1.11 13.89
N ASP A 42 1.09 -1.13 13.71
CA ASP A 42 0.22 0.07 13.76
C ASP A 42 0.68 1.16 12.78
N ALA A 43 0.94 0.77 11.53
CA ALA A 43 1.44 1.67 10.50
C ALA A 43 0.43 2.79 10.13
N PRO A 44 0.91 3.99 9.74
CA PRO A 44 0.04 5.06 9.28
C PRO A 44 -0.62 4.74 7.92
N PRO A 45 -1.76 5.37 7.58
CA PRO A 45 -2.50 5.13 6.32
C PRO A 45 -1.62 5.20 5.06
N ALA A 46 -0.72 6.18 4.99
CA ALA A 46 0.17 6.35 3.85
C ALA A 46 1.06 5.13 3.55
N SER A 47 1.39 4.32 4.57
CA SER A 47 2.19 3.11 4.38
C SER A 47 1.47 2.03 3.56
N TYR A 48 0.13 2.02 3.57
CA TYR A 48 -0.66 1.05 2.80
C TYR A 48 -0.75 1.41 1.31
N LEU A 49 -0.61 2.70 0.95
CA LEU A 49 -0.68 3.18 -0.43
C LEU A 49 0.33 2.50 -1.34
N LEU A 50 1.55 2.27 -0.85
CA LEU A 50 2.64 1.63 -1.57
C LEU A 50 2.34 0.18 -1.99
N HIS A 51 1.27 -0.41 -1.48
CA HIS A 51 0.88 -1.79 -1.74
C HIS A 51 -0.40 -1.93 -2.57
N ILE A 52 -1.13 -0.84 -2.85
CA ILE A 52 -2.41 -0.88 -3.59
C ILE A 52 -2.19 -1.27 -5.06
N GLY A 53 -1.34 -0.53 -5.78
CA GLY A 53 -1.04 -0.80 -7.20
C GLY A 53 -0.54 -2.23 -7.42
N PRO A 54 0.53 -2.66 -6.72
CA PRO A 54 1.02 -4.04 -6.79
C PRO A 54 -0.04 -5.10 -6.42
N ALA A 55 -0.95 -4.80 -5.48
CA ALA A 55 -2.03 -5.73 -5.12
C ALA A 55 -2.99 -5.95 -6.29
N VAL A 56 -3.42 -4.88 -6.95
CA VAL A 56 -4.27 -4.95 -8.16
C VAL A 56 -3.57 -5.72 -9.27
N GLU A 57 -2.30 -5.42 -9.54
CA GLU A 57 -1.51 -6.11 -10.58
C GLU A 57 -1.32 -7.60 -10.29
N SER A 58 -1.22 -7.97 -9.00
CA SER A 58 -1.12 -9.37 -8.57
C SER A 58 -2.45 -10.14 -8.56
N GLY A 59 -3.57 -9.47 -8.88
CA GLY A 59 -4.90 -10.05 -8.89
C GLY A 59 -5.57 -10.19 -7.52
N LEU A 60 -4.95 -9.64 -6.46
CA LEU A 60 -5.54 -9.66 -5.12
C LEU A 60 -6.85 -8.89 -5.09
N GLN A 61 -7.81 -9.45 -4.37
CA GLN A 61 -9.10 -8.85 -4.08
C GLN A 61 -9.09 -8.21 -2.69
N LEU A 62 -10.01 -7.27 -2.46
CA LEU A 62 -10.19 -6.68 -1.13
C LEU A 62 -10.52 -7.75 -0.07
N THR A 63 -11.20 -8.83 -0.47
CA THR A 63 -11.50 -9.97 0.41
C THR A 63 -10.24 -10.67 0.91
N ASP A 64 -9.18 -10.76 0.11
CA ASP A 64 -7.92 -11.39 0.54
C ASP A 64 -7.26 -10.60 1.67
N VAL A 65 -7.35 -9.27 1.62
CA VAL A 65 -6.87 -8.38 2.68
C VAL A 65 -7.73 -8.51 3.93
N GLN A 66 -9.05 -8.62 3.79
CA GLN A 66 -9.94 -8.87 4.93
C GLN A 66 -9.63 -10.22 5.59
N ASP A 67 -9.44 -11.26 4.80
CA ASP A 67 -9.08 -12.60 5.28
C ASP A 67 -7.75 -12.56 6.05
N VAL A 68 -6.73 -11.83 5.56
CA VAL A 68 -5.47 -11.69 6.29
C VAL A 68 -5.65 -10.96 7.64
N LEU A 69 -6.47 -9.90 7.68
CA LEU A 69 -6.74 -9.15 8.90
C LEU A 69 -7.49 -10.00 9.94
N VAL A 70 -8.46 -10.81 9.50
CA VAL A 70 -9.16 -11.77 10.36
C VAL A 70 -8.19 -12.85 10.85
N ALA A 71 -7.34 -13.38 9.97
CA ALA A 71 -6.38 -14.43 10.30
C ALA A 71 -5.36 -13.99 11.37
N ILE A 72 -4.88 -12.75 11.32
CA ILE A 72 -3.90 -12.23 12.28
C ILE A 72 -4.52 -11.69 13.57
N ALA A 73 -5.85 -11.49 13.62
CA ALA A 73 -6.52 -10.86 14.75
C ALA A 73 -6.20 -11.47 16.13
N PRO A 74 -6.10 -12.82 16.27
CA PRO A 74 -5.72 -13.44 17.55
C PRO A 74 -4.27 -13.14 17.98
N ILE A 75 -3.40 -12.78 17.03
CA ILE A 75 -1.97 -12.55 17.26
C ILE A 75 -1.70 -11.08 17.59
N VAL A 76 -2.28 -10.16 16.82
CA VAL A 76 -1.99 -8.71 16.94
C VAL A 76 -3.00 -7.94 17.79
N GLY A 77 -4.19 -8.53 18.00
CA GLY A 77 -5.29 -7.98 18.78
C GLY A 77 -6.29 -7.14 17.95
N ALA A 78 -7.56 -7.20 18.34
CA ALA A 78 -8.66 -6.49 17.68
C ALA A 78 -8.44 -4.97 17.49
N PRO A 79 -7.84 -4.22 18.44
CA PRO A 79 -7.59 -2.80 18.23
C PRO A 79 -6.68 -2.48 17.04
N ARG A 80 -5.62 -3.28 16.83
CA ARG A 80 -4.70 -3.10 15.69
C ARG A 80 -5.36 -3.46 14.38
N VAL A 81 -6.15 -4.54 14.36
CA VAL A 81 -6.91 -4.94 13.17
C VAL A 81 -7.90 -3.85 12.76
N LEU A 82 -8.67 -3.30 13.71
CA LEU A 82 -9.62 -2.24 13.41
C LEU A 82 -8.93 -0.98 12.89
N LYS A 83 -7.81 -0.58 13.51
CA LYS A 83 -7.01 0.54 13.03
C LYS A 83 -6.49 0.32 11.61
N ALA A 84 -5.95 -0.87 11.31
CA ALA A 84 -5.46 -1.21 9.98
C ALA A 84 -6.59 -1.15 8.93
N ALA A 85 -7.77 -1.67 9.25
CA ALA A 85 -8.93 -1.61 8.35
C ALA A 85 -9.33 -0.15 8.02
N THR A 86 -9.36 0.73 9.03
CA THR A 86 -9.62 2.17 8.82
C THR A 86 -8.51 2.83 8.01
N ALA A 87 -7.25 2.55 8.31
CA ALA A 87 -6.10 3.13 7.61
C ALA A 87 -6.06 2.72 6.13
N ILE A 88 -6.41 1.47 5.81
CA ILE A 88 -6.54 0.98 4.43
C ILE A 88 -7.68 1.69 3.71
N THR A 89 -8.82 1.89 4.38
CA THR A 89 -9.97 2.60 3.82
C THR A 89 -9.63 4.06 3.51
N GLU A 90 -8.94 4.73 4.42
CA GLU A 90 -8.45 6.11 4.25
C GLU A 90 -7.45 6.20 3.09
N ALA A 91 -6.50 5.28 3.01
CA ALA A 91 -5.54 5.19 1.92
C ALA A 91 -6.24 5.02 0.55
N LEU A 92 -7.22 4.12 0.46
CA LEU A 92 -8.01 3.95 -0.76
C LEU A 92 -8.78 5.22 -1.14
N GLY A 93 -9.39 5.90 -0.17
CA GLY A 93 -10.06 7.18 -0.40
C GLY A 93 -9.13 8.25 -0.96
N PHE A 94 -7.90 8.33 -0.43
CA PHE A 94 -6.88 9.23 -0.97
C PHE A 94 -6.48 8.86 -2.41
N ALA A 95 -6.23 7.57 -2.68
CA ALA A 95 -5.84 7.11 -4.01
C ALA A 95 -6.91 7.39 -5.07
N VAL A 96 -8.19 7.20 -4.73
CA VAL A 96 -9.33 7.54 -5.59
C VAL A 96 -9.36 9.04 -5.87
N ALA A 97 -9.28 9.89 -4.85
CA ALA A 97 -9.33 11.34 -5.02
C ALA A 97 -8.19 11.87 -5.92
N VAL A 98 -6.96 11.34 -5.77
CA VAL A 98 -5.83 11.70 -6.64
C VAL A 98 -6.10 11.27 -8.09
N THR A 99 -6.66 10.07 -8.28
CA THR A 99 -6.98 9.56 -9.63
C THR A 99 -8.07 10.41 -10.29
N GLU A 100 -9.11 10.78 -9.56
CA GLU A 100 -10.18 11.65 -10.06
C GLU A 100 -9.66 13.03 -10.44
N ALA A 101 -8.79 13.63 -9.63
CA ALA A 101 -8.17 14.92 -9.93
C ALA A 101 -7.34 14.85 -11.22
N ALA A 102 -6.48 13.83 -11.38
CA ALA A 102 -5.67 13.65 -12.57
C ALA A 102 -6.53 13.46 -13.85
N LEU A 103 -7.65 12.75 -13.75
CA LEU A 103 -8.58 12.58 -14.86
C LEU A 103 -9.29 13.90 -15.23
N ALA A 104 -9.65 14.71 -14.24
CA ALA A 104 -10.26 16.02 -14.46
C ALA A 104 -9.28 17.00 -15.13
N GLU A 105 -8.02 17.01 -14.70
CA GLU A 105 -6.95 17.80 -15.32
C GLU A 105 -6.73 17.38 -16.78
N ALA A 106 -6.60 16.08 -17.05
CA ALA A 106 -6.44 15.56 -18.41
C ALA A 106 -7.63 15.91 -19.32
N ALA A 107 -8.87 15.86 -18.80
CA ALA A 107 -10.06 16.28 -19.54
C ALA A 107 -10.09 17.79 -19.80
N ALA A 108 -9.61 18.61 -18.86
CA ALA A 108 -9.50 20.05 -19.04
C ALA A 108 -8.44 20.42 -20.10
N GLU A 109 -7.28 19.76 -20.09
CA GLU A 109 -6.24 19.93 -21.12
C GLU A 109 -6.73 19.52 -22.51
N ALA A 110 -7.44 18.40 -22.61
CA ALA A 110 -8.01 17.92 -23.88
C ALA A 110 -9.08 18.87 -24.46
N SER A 111 -9.82 19.59 -23.61
CA SER A 111 -10.81 20.58 -24.04
C SER A 111 -10.23 21.98 -24.29
N ALA A 112 -9.09 22.32 -23.70
CA ALA A 112 -8.36 23.57 -23.96
C ALA A 112 -7.51 23.52 -25.25
N GLY A 113 -7.17 22.33 -25.74
CA GLY A 113 -6.42 22.11 -26.98
C GLY A 113 -7.26 21.94 -28.26
N ALA A 114 -8.59 22.07 -28.17
CA ALA A 114 -9.56 21.97 -29.28
C ALA A 114 -10.20 23.33 -29.57
#